data_AF-A0A9D6WKK2-F1
#
_entry.id   AF-A0A9D6WKK2-F1
#
_cell.length_a   1.000
_cell.length_b   1.000
_cell.length_c   1.000
_cell.angle_alpha   90.00
_cell.angle_beta   90.00
_cell.angle_gamma   90.00
#
_symmetry.space_group_name_H-M   'P 1'
#
loop_
_entity.id
_entity.type
_entity.pdbx_description
1 polymer ?
#
loop_
_entity_poly.entity_id
_entity_poly.type
_entity_poly.pdbx_seq_one_letter_code
_entity_poly.pdbx_strand_id
1 'polypeptide(L)'
;DGVVFGSPALADINGDGYLDIIAGTERLNQANPPPGTLYAWSGRDFSLLWSIAPKIYNGQNLLITSSPIVADIVPTSAGPEILFGLGPEICVVSASGQQLTADNVTSSKPTLWVGASPISNSPAVADIDLDGNLEIVAAGEYYPITNQVRNYRGWVVAFRWPNAPGNAAGAALPWQMFRHDAIHSGRAGQNVPHLFQSPASITAAFLAYVPGSTQAILQITNTGGGNFGWSATAPPGVTLAPSAGTVTTTMNSTATISTASRPPGVYTLGNIVINATANGDPVSGSPVSVPVTLNVLSELYKFFSPVILK
;
A
#
# COMPACT_ATOMS: atom_id res chain seq x y z
N ASP A 1 -23.56 -7.90 9.23
CA ASP A 1 -23.28 -8.32 7.84
C ASP A 1 -22.67 -9.71 7.81
N GLY A 2 -22.51 -10.26 6.62
CA GLY A 2 -22.24 -11.67 6.32
C GLY A 2 -20.90 -12.25 6.81
N VAL A 3 -20.57 -13.45 6.34
CA VAL A 3 -19.28 -14.12 6.58
C VAL A 3 -18.30 -13.78 5.45
N VAL A 4 -17.00 -13.77 5.75
CA VAL A 4 -15.92 -13.54 4.78
C VAL A 4 -15.14 -14.85 4.60
N PHE A 5 -15.00 -15.30 3.35
CA PHE A 5 -14.21 -16.49 3.00
C PHE A 5 -12.90 -16.14 2.29
N GLY A 6 -12.92 -15.09 1.46
CA GLY A 6 -11.74 -14.58 0.75
C GLY A 6 -10.83 -13.73 1.63
N SER A 7 -9.56 -13.63 1.27
CA SER A 7 -8.67 -12.61 1.82
C SER A 7 -8.99 -11.24 1.19
N PRO A 8 -8.85 -10.13 1.92
CA PRO A 8 -9.01 -8.80 1.31
C PRO A 8 -7.91 -8.54 0.28
N ALA A 9 -8.20 -7.61 -0.64
CA ALA A 9 -7.21 -7.00 -1.52
C ALA A 9 -6.94 -5.56 -1.07
N LEU A 10 -5.72 -5.07 -1.34
CA LEU A 10 -5.33 -3.70 -1.04
C LEU A 10 -4.87 -3.00 -2.32
N ALA A 11 -5.44 -1.84 -2.61
CA ALA A 11 -5.06 -1.00 -3.76
C ALA A 11 -5.56 0.42 -3.54
N ASP A 12 -4.81 1.42 -4.02
CA ASP A 12 -5.31 2.80 -4.09
C ASP A 12 -6.32 2.89 -5.24
N ILE A 13 -7.62 2.82 -4.93
CA ILE A 13 -8.68 2.85 -5.95
C ILE A 13 -9.29 4.24 -6.08
N ASN A 14 -9.08 5.14 -5.11
CA ASN A 14 -9.61 6.51 -5.18
C ASN A 14 -8.57 7.55 -5.64
N GLY A 15 -7.30 7.15 -5.79
CA GLY A 15 -6.18 7.99 -6.24
C GLY A 15 -5.64 8.94 -5.17
N ASP A 16 -5.90 8.70 -3.88
CA ASP A 16 -5.46 9.55 -2.77
C ASP A 16 -4.06 9.19 -2.24
N GLY A 17 -3.45 8.14 -2.78
CA GLY A 17 -2.13 7.65 -2.41
C GLY A 17 -2.11 6.74 -1.19
N TYR A 18 -3.26 6.40 -0.60
CA TYR A 18 -3.43 5.39 0.43
C TYR A 18 -4.04 4.12 -0.17
N LEU A 19 -3.61 2.96 0.33
CA LEU A 19 -4.17 1.69 -0.14
C LEU A 19 -5.51 1.40 0.54
N ASP A 20 -6.57 1.35 -0.26
CA ASP A 20 -7.92 1.01 0.17
C ASP A 20 -8.08 -0.48 0.42
N ILE A 21 -9.13 -0.85 1.17
CA ILE A 21 -9.43 -2.22 1.57
C ILE A 21 -10.64 -2.71 0.79
N ILE A 22 -10.48 -3.83 0.07
CA ILE A 22 -11.54 -4.45 -0.71
C ILE A 22 -11.83 -5.84 -0.17
N ALA A 23 -13.08 -6.13 0.18
CA ALA A 23 -13.48 -7.45 0.67
C ALA A 23 -14.88 -7.86 0.22
N GLY A 24 -15.01 -9.15 -0.11
CA GLY A 24 -16.29 -9.81 -0.38
C GLY A 24 -16.86 -10.45 0.88
N THR A 25 -18.18 -10.40 1.02
CA THR A 25 -18.93 -11.04 2.11
C THR A 25 -20.07 -11.89 1.55
N GLU A 26 -20.58 -12.83 2.32
CA GLU A 26 -21.80 -13.59 2.03
C GLU A 26 -22.83 -13.54 3.17
N ARG A 27 -24.09 -13.28 2.86
CA ARG A 27 -25.17 -13.22 3.84
C ARG A 27 -25.87 -14.57 3.97
N LEU A 28 -25.31 -15.43 4.83
CA LEU A 28 -25.73 -16.83 5.06
C LEU A 28 -27.20 -17.07 5.44
N ASN A 29 -27.99 -16.04 5.73
CA ASN A 29 -29.34 -16.17 6.29
C ASN A 29 -30.45 -15.48 5.50
N GLN A 30 -30.21 -15.05 4.25
CA GLN A 30 -31.19 -14.26 3.48
C GLN A 30 -31.76 -14.93 2.23
N ALA A 31 -31.05 -15.86 1.58
CA ALA A 31 -31.56 -16.60 0.41
C ALA A 31 -30.76 -17.90 0.16
N ASN A 32 -31.27 -18.77 -0.72
CA ASN A 32 -30.54 -19.93 -1.23
C ASN A 32 -30.39 -19.83 -2.77
N PRO A 33 -29.18 -19.59 -3.30
CA PRO A 33 -27.91 -19.39 -2.59
C PRO A 33 -27.83 -18.02 -1.87
N PRO A 34 -26.95 -17.88 -0.86
CA PRO A 34 -26.81 -16.64 -0.10
C PRO A 34 -26.28 -15.50 -0.98
N PRO A 35 -26.83 -14.27 -0.84
CA PRO A 35 -26.37 -13.10 -1.59
C PRO A 35 -25.00 -12.62 -1.08
N GLY A 36 -24.13 -12.21 -2.01
CA GLY A 36 -22.84 -11.63 -1.70
C GLY A 36 -22.82 -10.10 -1.81
N THR A 37 -22.02 -9.45 -0.98
CA THR A 37 -21.77 -8.00 -1.05
C THR A 37 -20.27 -7.75 -1.13
N LEU A 38 -19.84 -6.94 -2.10
CA LEU A 38 -18.48 -6.42 -2.19
C LEU A 38 -18.44 -5.04 -1.52
N TYR A 39 -17.41 -4.81 -0.73
CA TYR A 39 -17.19 -3.55 -0.02
C TYR A 39 -15.81 -2.99 -0.36
N ALA A 40 -15.73 -1.66 -0.37
CA ALA A 40 -14.47 -0.91 -0.39
C ALA A 40 -14.46 0.11 0.74
N TRP A 41 -13.37 0.15 1.51
CA TRP A 41 -13.12 1.12 2.57
C TRP A 41 -11.84 1.89 2.29
N SER A 42 -11.86 3.17 2.66
CA SER A 42 -10.71 4.07 2.60
C SER A 42 -9.58 3.52 3.47
N GLY A 43 -8.40 3.40 2.88
CA GLY A 43 -7.18 3.06 3.63
C GLY A 43 -6.72 4.15 4.59
N ARG A 44 -7.15 5.39 4.33
CA ARG A 44 -6.72 6.60 5.04
C ARG A 44 -7.43 6.78 6.39
N ASP A 45 -8.75 6.58 6.40
CA ASP A 45 -9.61 6.87 7.54
C ASP A 45 -10.64 5.77 7.86
N PHE A 46 -10.59 4.64 7.14
CA PHE A 46 -11.50 3.50 7.28
C PHE A 46 -12.97 3.81 7.01
N SER A 47 -13.27 4.96 6.40
CA SER A 47 -14.62 5.27 5.94
C SER A 47 -15.04 4.33 4.81
N LEU A 48 -16.34 4.03 4.71
CA LEU A 48 -16.87 3.24 3.59
C LEU A 48 -16.84 4.09 2.31
N LEU A 49 -16.10 3.66 1.30
CA LEU A 49 -16.10 4.30 -0.02
C LEU A 49 -17.37 3.92 -0.78
N TRP A 50 -17.62 2.63 -0.90
CA TRP A 50 -18.83 2.09 -1.53
C TRP A 50 -19.05 0.62 -1.14
N SER A 51 -20.28 0.15 -1.38
CA SER A 51 -20.61 -1.27 -1.34
C SER A 51 -21.62 -1.61 -2.43
N ILE A 52 -21.52 -2.80 -3.01
CA ILE A 52 -22.43 -3.27 -4.06
C ILE A 52 -22.87 -4.72 -3.85
N ALA A 53 -24.06 -5.04 -4.35
CA ALA A 53 -24.56 -6.41 -4.48
C ALA A 53 -24.45 -6.85 -5.95
N PRO A 54 -23.30 -7.40 -6.38
CA PRO A 54 -23.04 -7.68 -7.78
C PRO A 54 -23.90 -8.85 -8.28
N LYS A 55 -24.24 -8.88 -9.56
CA LYS A 55 -25.05 -9.96 -10.15
C LYS A 55 -24.30 -10.62 -11.29
N ILE A 56 -24.48 -11.91 -11.47
CA ILE A 56 -24.01 -12.59 -12.69
C ILE A 56 -24.93 -12.24 -13.87
N TYR A 57 -24.51 -12.60 -15.08
CA TYR A 57 -25.24 -12.35 -16.34
C TYR A 57 -26.75 -12.65 -16.29
N ASN A 58 -27.22 -13.63 -15.52
CA ASN A 58 -28.64 -13.98 -15.47
C ASN A 58 -29.46 -13.18 -14.45
N GLY A 59 -28.89 -12.16 -13.79
CA GLY A 59 -29.57 -11.32 -12.80
C GLY A 59 -29.47 -11.80 -11.35
N GLN A 60 -28.83 -12.94 -11.10
CA GLN A 60 -28.70 -13.48 -9.75
C GLN A 60 -27.52 -12.86 -9.01
N ASN A 61 -27.75 -12.44 -7.77
CA ASN A 61 -26.69 -12.09 -6.83
C ASN A 61 -26.31 -13.35 -6.03
N LEU A 62 -25.05 -13.75 -6.12
CA LEU A 62 -24.53 -15.00 -5.58
C LEU A 62 -23.43 -14.74 -4.56
N LEU A 63 -22.96 -15.82 -3.92
CA LEU A 63 -21.85 -15.81 -2.97
C LEU A 63 -20.54 -15.33 -3.60
N ILE A 64 -19.78 -14.56 -2.82
CA ILE A 64 -18.39 -14.17 -3.12
C ILE A 64 -17.48 -14.97 -2.18
N THR A 65 -16.99 -16.11 -2.67
CA THR A 65 -16.09 -17.00 -1.89
C THR A 65 -14.62 -16.89 -2.29
N SER A 66 -14.34 -16.25 -3.42
CA SER A 66 -12.99 -15.94 -3.86
C SER A 66 -12.41 -14.73 -3.14
N SER A 67 -11.08 -14.57 -3.21
CA SER A 67 -10.46 -13.31 -2.81
C SER A 67 -10.55 -12.33 -3.99
N PRO A 68 -10.93 -11.06 -3.76
CA PRO A 68 -10.76 -10.04 -4.77
C PRO A 68 -9.28 -9.91 -5.16
N ILE A 69 -9.06 -9.49 -6.40
CA ILE A 69 -7.78 -9.04 -6.93
C ILE A 69 -7.99 -7.66 -7.57
N VAL A 70 -6.92 -6.89 -7.75
CA VAL A 70 -6.99 -5.55 -8.32
C VAL A 70 -5.97 -5.40 -9.44
N ALA A 71 -6.46 -5.07 -10.63
CA ALA A 71 -5.68 -4.91 -11.86
C ALA A 71 -6.39 -3.95 -12.83
N ASP A 72 -5.63 -3.06 -13.45
CA ASP A 72 -6.08 -2.17 -14.52
C ASP A 72 -6.22 -2.97 -15.83
N ILE A 73 -7.43 -3.46 -16.08
CA ILE A 73 -7.74 -4.32 -17.23
C ILE A 73 -8.77 -3.67 -18.17
N VAL A 74 -9.40 -2.57 -17.75
CA VAL A 74 -10.40 -1.81 -18.51
C VAL A 74 -9.89 -0.38 -18.75
N PRO A 75 -9.30 -0.11 -19.92
CA PRO A 75 -8.63 1.17 -20.23
C PRO A 75 -9.55 2.39 -20.26
N THR A 76 -10.83 2.16 -20.52
CA THR A 76 -11.85 3.21 -20.54
C THR A 76 -12.41 3.51 -19.14
N SER A 77 -12.05 2.68 -18.16
CA SER A 77 -12.39 2.88 -16.76
C SER A 77 -11.28 3.70 -16.09
N ALA A 78 -11.66 4.59 -15.18
CA ALA A 78 -10.69 5.38 -14.43
C ALA A 78 -10.22 4.58 -13.22
N GLY A 79 -8.90 4.37 -13.13
CA GLY A 79 -8.28 3.58 -12.06
C GLY A 79 -8.36 2.07 -12.32
N PRO A 80 -7.75 1.24 -11.44
CA PRO A 80 -7.73 -0.20 -11.62
C PRO A 80 -9.07 -0.86 -11.27
N GLU A 81 -9.36 -1.99 -11.91
CA GLU A 81 -10.54 -2.80 -11.65
C GLU A 81 -10.34 -3.81 -10.53
N ILE A 82 -11.45 -4.14 -9.88
CA ILE A 82 -11.57 -5.21 -8.91
C ILE A 82 -12.19 -6.43 -9.61
N LEU A 83 -11.50 -7.58 -9.52
CA LEU A 83 -11.98 -8.85 -10.07
C LEU A 83 -12.17 -9.88 -8.96
N PHE A 84 -13.25 -10.66 -9.03
CA PHE A 84 -13.53 -11.73 -8.08
C PHE A 84 -14.50 -12.75 -8.71
N GLY A 85 -14.42 -14.00 -8.27
CA GLY A 85 -15.43 -15.02 -8.56
C GLY A 85 -16.76 -14.73 -7.86
N LEU A 86 -17.84 -14.74 -8.63
CA LEU A 86 -19.23 -14.60 -8.22
C LEU A 86 -20.01 -15.77 -8.82
N GLY A 87 -20.16 -16.87 -8.08
CA GLY A 87 -20.72 -18.09 -8.67
C GLY A 87 -19.91 -18.56 -9.88
N PRO A 88 -20.51 -18.82 -11.06
CA PRO A 88 -19.82 -19.33 -12.25
C PRO A 88 -19.05 -18.28 -13.08
N GLU A 89 -19.04 -17.02 -12.65
CA GLU A 89 -18.53 -15.89 -13.44
C GLU A 89 -17.45 -15.13 -12.66
N ILE A 90 -16.42 -14.63 -13.38
CA ILE A 90 -15.57 -13.57 -12.84
C ILE A 90 -16.32 -12.25 -13.00
N CYS A 91 -16.66 -11.63 -11.87
CA CYS A 91 -17.22 -10.29 -11.87
C CYS A 91 -16.09 -9.26 -11.90
N VAL A 92 -16.27 -8.21 -12.69
CA VAL A 92 -15.34 -7.07 -12.78
C VAL A 92 -16.07 -5.81 -12.36
N VAL A 93 -15.44 -5.01 -11.50
CA VAL A 93 -16.01 -3.80 -10.91
C VAL A 93 -14.97 -2.68 -11.02
N SER A 94 -15.38 -1.49 -11.48
CA SER A 94 -14.50 -0.31 -11.53
C SER A 94 -14.07 0.12 -10.12
N ALA A 95 -13.00 0.90 -10.03
CA ALA A 95 -12.59 1.62 -8.82
C ALA A 95 -13.72 2.37 -8.08
N SER A 96 -14.72 2.88 -8.81
CA SER A 96 -15.88 3.61 -8.26
C SER A 96 -17.05 2.72 -7.79
N GLY A 97 -16.91 1.39 -7.85
CA GLY A 97 -17.96 0.45 -7.47
C GLY A 97 -18.98 0.14 -8.57
N GLN A 98 -18.80 0.61 -9.80
CA GLN A 98 -19.67 0.23 -10.92
C GLN A 98 -19.31 -1.17 -11.45
N GLN A 99 -20.27 -2.09 -11.52
CA GLN A 99 -20.06 -3.40 -12.13
C GLN A 99 -19.91 -3.28 -13.65
N LEU A 100 -18.82 -3.83 -14.20
CA LEU A 100 -18.44 -3.75 -15.61
C LEU A 100 -18.78 -5.01 -16.40
N THR A 101 -18.98 -6.16 -15.74
CA THR A 101 -19.57 -7.35 -16.36
C THR A 101 -21.09 -7.29 -16.41
N ALA A 102 -21.71 -8.09 -17.27
CA ALA A 102 -23.15 -8.18 -17.38
C ALA A 102 -23.79 -8.63 -16.07
N ASP A 103 -24.85 -7.92 -15.69
CA ASP A 103 -25.63 -8.12 -14.47
C ASP A 103 -27.05 -8.61 -14.76
N ASN A 104 -27.41 -8.78 -16.04
CA ASN A 104 -28.69 -9.29 -16.51
C ASN A 104 -28.60 -9.66 -18.01
N VAL A 105 -29.57 -10.45 -18.49
CA VAL A 105 -29.56 -11.05 -19.83
C VAL A 105 -29.71 -10.06 -20.99
N THR A 106 -30.12 -8.82 -20.69
CA THR A 106 -30.26 -7.73 -21.66
C THR A 106 -29.08 -6.76 -21.65
N SER A 107 -28.10 -6.99 -20.77
CA SER A 107 -26.91 -6.16 -20.64
C SER A 107 -26.02 -6.27 -21.89
N SER A 108 -25.48 -5.15 -22.36
CA SER A 108 -24.46 -5.11 -23.43
C SER A 108 -23.03 -5.26 -22.90
N LYS A 109 -22.86 -5.35 -21.58
CA LYS A 109 -21.58 -5.58 -20.92
C LYS A 109 -21.06 -6.98 -21.22
N PRO A 110 -19.74 -7.21 -21.21
CA PRO A 110 -19.18 -8.54 -21.42
C PRO A 110 -19.47 -9.48 -20.25
N THR A 111 -19.34 -10.78 -20.52
CA THR A 111 -19.41 -11.83 -19.51
C THR A 111 -18.09 -12.57 -19.44
N LEU A 112 -17.65 -12.92 -18.23
CA LEU A 112 -16.46 -13.74 -18.01
C LEU A 112 -16.89 -15.07 -17.39
N TRP A 113 -17.68 -15.81 -18.15
CA TRP A 113 -18.30 -17.06 -17.70
C TRP A 113 -17.28 -18.20 -17.70
N VAL A 114 -16.94 -18.70 -16.52
CA VAL A 114 -15.84 -19.64 -16.30
C VAL A 114 -16.32 -21.09 -16.28
N GLY A 115 -17.62 -21.36 -16.20
CA GLY A 115 -18.09 -22.73 -16.11
C GLY A 115 -19.46 -22.82 -15.49
N ALA A 116 -19.85 -24.01 -15.06
CA ALA A 116 -21.24 -24.23 -14.67
C ALA A 116 -21.44 -24.51 -13.17
N SER A 117 -20.36 -24.43 -12.38
CA SER A 117 -20.39 -24.46 -10.92
C SER A 117 -19.76 -23.20 -10.33
N PRO A 118 -20.13 -22.82 -9.09
CA PRO A 118 -19.49 -21.73 -8.38
C PRO A 118 -17.98 -21.94 -8.26
N ILE A 119 -17.22 -20.93 -8.67
CA ILE A 119 -15.78 -20.89 -8.50
C ILE A 119 -15.44 -20.24 -7.16
N SER A 120 -14.66 -20.95 -6.34
CA SER A 120 -14.13 -20.46 -5.07
C SER A 120 -12.66 -20.00 -5.19
N ASN A 121 -12.02 -20.26 -6.33
CA ASN A 121 -10.68 -19.76 -6.63
C ASN A 121 -10.70 -18.27 -6.98
N SER A 122 -9.61 -17.58 -6.63
CA SER A 122 -9.38 -16.20 -7.05
C SER A 122 -8.80 -16.21 -8.47
N PRO A 123 -9.20 -15.28 -9.36
CA PRO A 123 -8.55 -15.13 -10.65
C PRO A 123 -7.08 -14.66 -10.47
N ALA A 124 -6.32 -14.72 -11.56
CA ALA A 124 -5.00 -14.10 -11.67
C ALA A 124 -4.92 -13.29 -12.95
N VAL A 125 -4.20 -12.16 -12.92
CA VAL A 125 -4.02 -11.28 -14.08
C VAL A 125 -2.53 -11.14 -14.42
N ALA A 126 -2.19 -11.38 -15.68
CA ALA A 126 -0.86 -11.18 -16.24
C ALA A 126 -0.92 -11.16 -17.77
N ASP A 127 0.07 -10.53 -18.39
CA ASP A 127 0.36 -10.71 -19.82
C ASP A 127 1.14 -12.04 -19.97
N ILE A 128 0.44 -13.12 -20.31
CA ILE A 128 0.99 -14.48 -20.30
C ILE A 128 1.56 -14.90 -21.65
N ASP A 129 1.15 -14.25 -22.74
CA ASP A 129 1.67 -14.52 -24.08
C ASP A 129 2.57 -13.39 -24.63
N LEU A 130 2.83 -12.36 -23.83
CA LEU A 130 3.73 -11.25 -24.10
C LEU A 130 3.30 -10.41 -25.31
N ASP A 131 2.00 -10.36 -25.58
CA ASP A 131 1.43 -9.53 -26.66
C ASP A 131 1.06 -8.11 -26.20
N GLY A 132 1.31 -7.81 -24.92
CA GLY A 132 1.01 -6.55 -24.30
C GLY A 132 -0.44 -6.45 -23.83
N ASN A 133 -1.31 -7.42 -24.02
CA ASN A 133 -2.63 -7.43 -23.38
C ASN A 133 -2.54 -8.18 -22.04
N LEU A 134 -3.42 -7.83 -21.11
CA LEU A 134 -3.55 -8.60 -19.88
C LEU A 134 -4.58 -9.72 -20.08
N GLU A 135 -4.19 -10.94 -19.72
CA GLU A 135 -5.11 -12.06 -19.58
C GLU A 135 -5.60 -12.23 -18.15
N ILE A 136 -6.88 -12.58 -18.02
CA ILE A 136 -7.53 -12.96 -16.78
C ILE A 136 -7.61 -14.49 -16.77
N VAL A 137 -6.85 -15.13 -15.91
CA VAL A 137 -6.84 -16.59 -15.77
C VAL A 137 -7.74 -17.01 -14.62
N ALA A 138 -8.65 -17.93 -14.89
CA ALA A 138 -9.51 -18.54 -13.88
C ALA A 138 -9.60 -20.05 -14.09
N ALA A 139 -9.60 -20.80 -12.99
CA ALA A 139 -9.99 -22.20 -13.01
C ALA A 139 -11.50 -22.30 -12.81
N GLY A 140 -12.11 -23.31 -13.42
CA GLY A 140 -13.52 -23.62 -13.21
C GLY A 140 -13.83 -25.06 -13.56
N GLU A 141 -15.09 -25.29 -13.88
CA GLU A 141 -15.60 -26.61 -14.24
C GLU A 141 -16.36 -26.56 -15.56
N TYR A 142 -15.98 -27.47 -16.45
CA TYR A 142 -16.70 -27.75 -17.69
C TYR A 142 -17.43 -29.08 -17.56
N TYR A 143 -18.74 -29.10 -17.87
CA TYR A 143 -19.47 -30.33 -18.11
C TYR A 143 -20.12 -30.31 -19.50
N PRO A 144 -19.78 -31.23 -20.41
CA PRO A 144 -20.58 -31.46 -21.60
C PRO A 144 -21.79 -32.33 -21.22
N ILE A 145 -23.00 -31.94 -21.64
CA ILE A 145 -24.18 -32.82 -21.53
C ILE A 145 -24.10 -33.84 -22.66
N THR A 146 -23.49 -34.99 -22.39
CA THR A 146 -23.57 -36.17 -23.27
C THR A 146 -24.27 -37.29 -22.51
N ASN A 147 -25.37 -37.80 -23.06
CA ASN A 147 -26.09 -39.00 -22.56
C ASN A 147 -26.48 -38.97 -21.06
N GLN A 148 -26.92 -37.82 -20.53
CA GLN A 148 -27.38 -37.67 -19.14
C GLN A 148 -26.35 -38.00 -18.03
N VAL A 149 -25.08 -38.22 -18.38
CA VAL A 149 -23.99 -38.41 -17.40
C VAL A 149 -23.23 -37.09 -17.26
N ARG A 150 -23.23 -36.51 -16.05
CA ARG A 150 -22.43 -35.32 -15.74
C ARG A 150 -20.96 -35.73 -15.54
N ASN A 151 -20.17 -35.57 -16.60
CA ASN A 151 -18.72 -35.76 -16.54
C ASN A 151 -18.05 -34.41 -16.25
N TYR A 152 -17.86 -34.14 -14.96
CA TYR A 152 -17.21 -32.93 -14.49
C TYR A 152 -15.71 -32.96 -14.79
N ARG A 153 -15.23 -31.95 -15.51
CA ARG A 153 -13.81 -31.75 -15.80
C ARG A 153 -13.39 -30.38 -15.28
N GLY A 154 -12.30 -30.35 -14.53
CA GLY A 154 -11.61 -29.09 -14.26
C GLY A 154 -11.02 -28.54 -15.55
N TRP A 155 -11.09 -27.22 -15.72
CA TRP A 155 -10.42 -26.51 -16.80
C TRP A 155 -9.86 -25.19 -16.29
N VAL A 156 -8.90 -24.66 -17.04
CA VAL A 156 -8.34 -23.33 -16.86
C VAL A 156 -8.65 -22.56 -18.12
N VAL A 157 -9.21 -21.37 -17.96
CA VAL A 157 -9.55 -20.45 -19.05
C VAL A 157 -8.77 -19.16 -18.87
N ALA A 158 -8.35 -18.57 -19.97
CA ALA A 158 -7.77 -17.25 -20.04
C ALA A 158 -8.71 -16.35 -20.86
N PHE A 159 -9.16 -15.25 -20.27
CA PHE A 159 -9.97 -14.23 -20.93
C PHE A 159 -9.10 -13.02 -21.26
N ARG A 160 -9.44 -12.34 -22.34
CA ARG A 160 -9.04 -10.94 -22.56
C ARG A 160 -10.25 -10.05 -22.38
N TRP A 161 -10.06 -8.92 -21.71
CA TRP A 161 -11.11 -7.92 -21.68
C TRP A 161 -11.37 -7.38 -23.10
N PRO A 162 -12.62 -7.29 -23.56
CA PRO A 162 -12.90 -6.81 -24.91
C PRO A 162 -12.36 -5.40 -25.14
N ASN A 163 -11.63 -5.22 -26.25
CA ASN A 163 -11.01 -3.95 -26.64
C ASN A 163 -9.96 -3.40 -25.63
N ALA A 164 -9.31 -4.27 -24.85
CA ALA A 164 -8.08 -3.88 -24.14
C ALA A 164 -6.98 -3.52 -25.17
N PRO A 165 -6.27 -2.38 -25.04
CA PRO A 165 -5.08 -2.03 -25.78
C PRO A 165 -3.94 -2.90 -25.27
N GLY A 166 -3.10 -3.32 -26.21
CA GLY A 166 -1.91 -4.13 -25.95
C GLY A 166 -0.78 -3.35 -25.28
N ASN A 167 -1.02 -2.75 -24.10
CA ASN A 167 0.05 -2.16 -23.30
C ASN A 167 0.00 -2.50 -21.80
N ALA A 168 0.22 -3.75 -21.47
CA ALA A 168 0.38 -4.29 -20.11
C ALA A 168 1.58 -3.65 -19.40
N ALA A 169 2.58 -3.15 -20.13
CA ALA A 169 3.74 -2.47 -19.56
C ALA A 169 3.40 -1.15 -18.83
N GLY A 170 2.20 -0.59 -19.07
CA GLY A 170 1.67 0.58 -18.36
C GLY A 170 0.53 0.29 -17.40
N ALA A 171 0.03 -0.95 -17.36
CA ALA A 171 -1.13 -1.31 -16.55
C ALA A 171 -0.77 -1.42 -15.07
N ALA A 172 -1.59 -0.81 -14.20
CA ALA A 172 -1.44 -0.95 -12.77
C ALA A 172 -1.87 -2.36 -12.32
N LEU A 173 -0.92 -3.13 -11.78
CA LEU A 173 -1.16 -4.45 -11.17
C LEU A 173 -0.90 -4.37 -9.66
N PRO A 174 -1.72 -3.64 -8.88
CA PRO A 174 -1.47 -3.44 -7.46
C PRO A 174 -1.75 -4.69 -6.61
N TRP A 175 -2.62 -5.60 -7.08
CA TRP A 175 -2.96 -6.84 -6.36
C TRP A 175 -3.46 -7.91 -7.34
N GLN A 176 -2.68 -8.23 -8.36
CA GLN A 176 -3.12 -8.97 -9.55
C GLN A 176 -3.42 -10.46 -9.33
N MET A 177 -3.16 -11.00 -8.14
CA MET A 177 -3.45 -12.40 -7.81
C MET A 177 -3.70 -12.61 -6.32
N PHE A 178 -4.12 -13.83 -5.96
CA PHE A 178 -4.34 -14.21 -4.58
C PHE A 178 -3.12 -13.87 -3.72
N ARG A 179 -3.33 -13.13 -2.63
CA ARG A 179 -2.25 -12.62 -1.75
C ARG A 179 -1.19 -11.81 -2.51
N HIS A 180 -1.65 -10.83 -3.29
CA HIS A 180 -0.87 -9.76 -3.91
C HIS A 180 -0.09 -10.18 -5.16
N ASP A 181 0.84 -11.13 -5.06
CA ASP A 181 1.84 -11.43 -6.09
C ASP A 181 2.14 -12.93 -6.26
N ALA A 182 3.03 -13.28 -7.21
CA ALA A 182 3.34 -14.67 -7.56
C ALA A 182 4.03 -15.47 -6.44
N ILE A 183 4.50 -14.79 -5.39
CA ILE A 183 5.04 -15.43 -4.19
C ILE A 183 4.03 -15.41 -3.03
N HIS A 184 2.79 -14.97 -3.28
CA HIS A 184 1.70 -14.86 -2.33
C HIS A 184 2.08 -14.10 -1.05
N SER A 185 2.82 -13.00 -1.21
CA SER A 185 3.40 -12.28 -0.08
C SER A 185 2.35 -11.77 0.93
N GLY A 186 1.10 -11.56 0.48
CA GLY A 186 -0.02 -11.18 1.34
C GLY A 186 0.19 -9.85 2.06
N ARG A 187 1.12 -9.03 1.55
CA ARG A 187 1.48 -7.74 2.08
C ARG A 187 1.45 -6.74 0.93
N ALA A 188 0.73 -5.65 1.11
CA ALA A 188 0.99 -4.51 0.25
C ALA A 188 2.36 -3.97 0.66
N GLY A 189 3.35 -4.12 -0.21
CA GLY A 189 4.71 -3.70 0.10
C GLY A 189 4.77 -2.22 0.45
N GLN A 190 5.40 -1.92 1.60
CA GLN A 190 6.32 -0.79 1.83
C GLN A 190 6.05 0.53 1.10
N ASN A 191 4.81 1.02 0.96
CA ASN A 191 4.58 2.37 0.42
C ASN A 191 3.99 3.34 1.44
N VAL A 192 3.81 2.88 2.68
CA VAL A 192 3.51 3.75 3.81
C VAL A 192 4.85 4.22 4.40
N PRO A 193 5.23 5.49 4.22
CA PRO A 193 6.44 6.02 4.83
C PRO A 193 6.33 6.03 6.35
N HIS A 194 7.44 5.72 7.01
CA HIS A 194 7.55 5.76 8.47
C HIS A 194 8.82 6.50 8.86
N LEU A 195 8.65 7.66 9.52
CA LEU A 195 9.74 8.48 9.99
C LEU A 195 10.41 7.81 11.19
N PHE A 196 11.71 7.59 11.08
CA PHE A 196 12.57 7.25 12.20
C PHE A 196 13.78 8.18 12.20
N GLN A 197 14.13 8.72 13.37
CA GLN A 197 15.29 9.58 13.55
C GLN A 197 16.30 8.98 14.53
N SER A 198 17.58 9.19 14.26
CA SER A 198 18.68 8.78 15.15
C SER A 198 19.76 9.87 15.18
N PRO A 199 20.32 10.22 16.35
CA PRO A 199 19.96 9.70 17.67
C PRO A 199 18.61 10.26 18.18
N ALA A 200 18.03 9.60 19.19
CA ALA A 200 16.79 10.08 19.83
C ALA A 200 16.99 11.38 20.65
N SER A 201 18.24 11.67 21.04
CA SER A 201 18.66 12.93 21.65
C SER A 201 20.11 13.24 21.26
N ILE A 202 20.47 14.52 21.23
CA ILE A 202 21.82 14.98 20.96
C ILE A 202 22.42 15.53 22.25
N THR A 203 23.51 14.92 22.71
CA THR A 203 24.32 15.45 23.80
C THR A 203 25.70 15.79 23.27
N ALA A 204 26.09 17.06 23.39
CA ALA A 204 27.39 17.54 22.95
C ALA A 204 28.24 17.98 24.14
N ALA A 205 29.55 17.74 24.09
CA ALA A 205 30.50 18.20 25.09
C ALA A 205 31.45 19.25 24.49
N PHE A 206 31.75 20.31 25.26
CA PHE A 206 32.62 21.41 24.81
C PHE A 206 33.40 22.05 25.95
N LEU A 207 34.54 22.70 25.64
CA LEU A 207 35.38 23.37 26.64
C LEU A 207 34.86 24.77 26.98
N ALA A 208 34.83 25.09 28.27
CA ALA A 208 34.34 26.37 28.77
C ALA A 208 35.12 27.58 28.22
N TYR A 209 34.42 28.70 28.07
CA TYR A 209 34.95 30.00 27.62
C TYR A 209 35.63 30.05 26.25
N VAL A 210 35.61 28.95 25.49
CA VAL A 210 36.10 28.91 24.11
C VAL A 210 34.94 29.21 23.16
N PRO A 211 35.04 30.21 22.27
CA PRO A 211 34.05 30.41 21.22
C PRO A 211 34.21 29.33 20.15
N GLY A 212 33.10 28.80 19.66
CA GLY A 212 33.11 27.82 18.58
C GLY A 212 31.78 27.12 18.40
N SER A 213 31.85 26.00 17.71
CA SER A 213 30.72 25.10 17.53
C SER A 213 31.17 23.65 17.60
N THR A 214 30.21 22.78 17.84
CA THR A 214 30.37 21.33 17.71
C THR A 214 29.24 20.79 16.83
N GLN A 215 29.49 19.65 16.19
CA GLN A 215 28.56 19.07 15.22
C GLN A 215 28.09 17.70 15.68
N ALA A 216 26.83 17.39 15.39
CA ALA A 216 26.26 16.07 15.51
C ALA A 216 25.52 15.71 14.21
N ILE A 217 25.54 14.43 13.84
CA ILE A 217 24.78 13.94 12.70
C ILE A 217 23.43 13.46 13.22
N LEU A 218 22.37 14.04 12.67
CA LEU A 218 21.00 13.59 12.81
C LEU A 218 20.62 12.81 11.56
N GLN A 219 20.50 11.50 11.67
CA GLN A 219 19.98 10.64 10.62
C GLN A 219 18.46 10.64 10.63
N ILE A 220 17.87 10.77 9.46
CA ILE A 220 16.44 10.71 9.21
C ILE A 220 16.22 9.59 8.21
N THR A 221 15.45 8.60 8.60
CA THR A 221 15.28 7.33 7.88
C THR A 221 13.80 7.07 7.63
N ASN A 222 13.49 6.65 6.40
CA ASN A 222 12.26 5.98 6.07
C ASN A 222 12.41 4.48 6.33
N THR A 223 11.72 4.00 7.37
CA THR A 223 11.71 2.57 7.72
C THR A 223 10.50 1.82 7.14
N GLY A 224 9.57 2.56 6.53
CA GLY A 224 8.49 2.00 5.72
C GLY A 224 8.95 1.90 4.28
N GLY A 225 8.14 2.37 3.35
CA GLY A 225 8.73 2.76 2.07
C GLY A 225 7.95 3.86 1.40
N GLY A 226 7.87 3.88 0.07
CA GLY A 226 7.62 5.12 -0.66
C GLY A 226 8.69 6.17 -0.31
N ASN A 227 8.28 7.44 -0.23
CA ASN A 227 9.13 8.52 0.25
C ASN A 227 8.28 9.53 1.05
N PHE A 228 8.94 10.38 1.84
CA PHE A 228 8.28 11.49 2.51
C PHE A 228 9.09 12.77 2.41
N GLY A 229 8.40 13.91 2.34
CA GLY A 229 8.99 15.22 2.53
C GLY A 229 9.18 15.47 4.03
N TRP A 230 10.23 16.19 4.41
CA TRP A 230 10.47 16.57 5.80
C TRP A 230 10.99 18.00 5.91
N SER A 231 10.78 18.60 7.08
CA SER A 231 11.40 19.85 7.51
C SER A 231 11.67 19.79 9.01
N ALA A 232 12.67 20.54 9.48
CA ALA A 232 12.97 20.64 10.90
C ALA A 232 13.22 22.07 11.35
N THR A 233 12.75 22.35 12.57
CA THR A 233 13.00 23.60 13.28
C THR A 233 13.98 23.33 14.42
N ALA A 234 15.06 24.10 14.46
CA ALA A 234 16.09 23.99 15.49
C ALA A 234 15.86 25.00 16.64
N PRO A 235 16.26 24.67 17.88
CA PRO A 235 16.19 25.60 18.99
C PRO A 235 17.30 26.67 18.91
N PRO A 236 17.22 27.76 19.70
CA PRO A 236 18.25 28.81 19.72
C PRO A 236 19.66 28.26 19.96
N GLY A 237 20.62 28.71 19.16
CA GLY A 237 22.02 28.25 19.24
C GLY A 237 22.30 26.93 18.53
N VAL A 238 21.31 26.35 17.81
CA VAL A 238 21.48 25.17 16.97
C VAL A 238 21.05 25.51 15.54
N THR A 239 21.81 25.05 14.54
CA THR A 239 21.48 25.17 13.12
C THR A 239 21.54 23.81 12.45
N LEU A 240 20.73 23.59 11.40
CA LEU A 240 20.64 22.32 10.68
C LEU A 240 20.99 22.50 9.20
N ALA A 241 21.78 21.59 8.65
CA ALA A 241 22.11 21.58 7.22
C ALA A 241 22.17 20.14 6.68
N PRO A 242 21.29 19.74 5.74
CA PRO A 242 20.05 20.45 5.34
C PRO A 242 19.02 20.49 6.49
N SER A 243 18.06 21.43 6.44
CA SER A 243 16.94 21.52 7.39
C SER A 243 15.60 21.03 6.83
N ALA A 244 15.55 20.63 5.55
CA ALA A 244 14.40 20.07 4.89
C ALA A 244 14.84 19.24 3.66
N GLY A 245 13.95 18.41 3.13
CA GLY A 245 14.21 17.61 1.93
C GLY A 245 13.20 16.47 1.75
N THR A 246 13.59 15.46 0.98
CA THR A 246 12.81 14.23 0.75
C THR A 246 13.63 13.02 1.16
N VAL A 247 13.01 12.06 1.85
CA VAL A 247 13.65 10.83 2.33
C VAL A 247 13.02 9.61 1.66
N THR A 248 13.82 8.85 0.92
CA THR A 248 13.43 7.53 0.38
C THR A 248 13.93 6.40 1.27
N THR A 249 15.19 6.46 1.72
CA THR A 249 15.82 5.46 2.60
C THR A 249 16.39 6.11 3.85
N THR A 250 17.57 6.72 3.77
CA THR A 250 18.20 7.45 4.88
C THR A 250 18.88 8.69 4.35
N MET A 251 18.84 9.75 5.14
CA MET A 251 19.62 10.94 4.90
C MET A 251 20.18 11.51 6.20
N ASN A 252 21.22 12.34 6.08
CA ASN A 252 21.89 12.96 7.21
C ASN A 252 21.63 14.48 7.20
N SER A 253 21.24 15.02 8.34
CA SER A 253 21.25 16.45 8.65
C SER A 253 22.34 16.72 9.68
N THR A 254 23.18 17.72 9.42
CA THR A 254 24.23 18.13 10.37
C THR A 254 23.67 19.19 11.30
N ALA A 255 23.60 18.88 12.60
CA ALA A 255 23.27 19.83 13.65
C ALA A 255 24.55 20.53 14.14
N THR A 256 24.68 21.82 13.88
CA THR A 256 25.78 22.65 14.38
C THR A 256 25.31 23.41 15.62
N ILE A 257 25.94 23.14 16.76
CA ILE A 257 25.59 23.65 18.08
C ILE A 257 26.63 24.70 18.49
N SER A 258 26.18 25.94 18.68
CA SER A 258 27.00 27.06 19.13
C SER A 258 27.30 26.96 20.63
N THR A 259 28.56 27.15 20.99
CA THR A 259 29.04 26.97 22.37
C THR A 259 29.12 28.28 23.15
N ALA A 260 29.10 29.41 22.45
CA ALA A 260 28.92 30.78 22.95
C ALA A 260 29.79 31.20 24.17
N SER A 261 31.01 30.68 24.32
CA SER A 261 31.91 31.02 25.44
C SER A 261 31.24 30.94 26.83
N ARG A 262 30.44 29.90 27.04
CA ARG A 262 29.69 29.69 28.29
C ARG A 262 30.61 29.23 29.44
N PRO A 263 30.23 29.51 30.71
CA PRO A 263 30.87 28.89 31.87
C PRO A 263 30.56 27.37 31.94
N PRO A 264 31.29 26.60 32.76
CA PRO A 264 31.00 25.18 32.95
C PRO A 264 29.58 24.94 33.45
N GLY A 265 28.90 23.93 32.90
CA GLY A 265 27.52 23.59 33.22
C GLY A 265 26.83 22.73 32.18
N VAL A 266 25.64 22.24 32.52
CA VAL A 266 24.76 21.50 31.60
C VAL A 266 23.65 22.44 31.14
N TYR A 267 23.53 22.61 29.82
CA TYR A 267 22.56 23.52 29.20
C TYR A 267 21.60 22.74 28.32
N THR A 268 20.32 22.74 28.69
CA THR A 268 19.23 22.27 27.82
C THR A 268 18.91 23.37 26.82
N LEU A 269 19.22 23.14 25.54
CA LEU A 269 19.03 24.15 24.50
C LEU A 269 17.61 24.15 23.93
N GLY A 270 16.87 23.06 24.10
CA GLY A 270 15.54 22.84 23.54
C GLY A 270 15.51 21.63 22.63
N ASN A 271 14.50 21.57 21.76
CA ASN A 271 14.29 20.42 20.87
C ASN A 271 14.44 20.83 19.41
N ILE A 272 15.10 19.97 18.62
CA ILE A 272 14.91 19.96 17.17
C ILE A 272 13.57 19.27 16.91
N VAL A 273 12.63 19.95 16.25
CA VAL A 273 11.33 19.38 15.89
C VAL A 273 11.33 19.04 14.42
N ILE A 274 11.15 17.76 14.09
CA ILE A 274 11.09 17.25 12.72
C ILE A 274 9.63 17.00 12.38
N ASN A 275 9.16 17.60 11.29
CA ASN A 275 7.87 17.33 10.67
C ASN A 275 8.13 16.60 9.35
N ALA A 276 7.47 15.47 9.14
CA ALA A 276 7.46 14.74 7.89
C ALA A 276 6.03 14.52 7.39
N THR A 277 5.84 14.65 6.09
CA THR A 277 4.57 14.48 5.40
C THR A 277 4.72 13.68 4.12
N ALA A 278 3.70 12.92 3.77
CA ALA A 278 3.55 12.25 2.48
C ALA A 278 2.12 12.54 1.99
N ASN A 279 1.99 12.91 0.70
CA ASN A 279 0.69 13.27 0.10
C ASN A 279 -0.10 14.33 0.87
N GLY A 280 0.59 15.24 1.57
CA GLY A 280 -0.02 16.32 2.36
C GLY A 280 -0.35 15.95 3.81
N ASP A 281 -0.28 14.68 4.18
CA ASP A 281 -0.61 14.19 5.51
C ASP A 281 0.65 13.87 6.34
N PRO A 282 0.62 13.99 7.68
CA PRO A 282 1.70 13.55 8.54
C PRO A 282 1.98 12.05 8.37
N VAL A 283 3.25 11.69 8.19
CA VAL A 283 3.65 10.28 8.20
C VAL A 283 3.68 9.73 9.62
N SER A 284 3.55 8.41 9.78
CA SER A 284 3.71 7.79 11.09
C SER A 284 5.11 8.10 11.66
N GLY A 285 5.17 8.44 12.95
CA GLY A 285 6.38 8.93 13.62
C GLY A 285 6.58 10.45 13.54
N SER A 286 5.73 11.19 12.82
CA SER A 286 5.77 12.65 12.71
C SER A 286 4.59 13.34 13.43
N PRO A 287 4.80 14.51 14.08
CA PRO A 287 6.09 15.16 14.31
C PRO A 287 6.90 14.45 15.40
N VAL A 288 8.23 14.63 15.39
CA VAL A 288 9.12 14.11 16.42
C VAL A 288 10.05 15.18 16.97
N SER A 289 10.29 15.13 18.28
CA SER A 289 11.18 16.06 19.00
C SER A 289 12.47 15.36 19.42
N VAL A 290 13.61 15.92 19.05
CA VAL A 290 14.96 15.46 19.42
C VAL A 290 15.56 16.48 20.40
N PRO A 291 15.65 16.15 21.71
CA PRO A 291 16.23 17.04 22.70
C PRO A 291 17.72 17.29 22.46
N VAL A 292 18.17 18.52 22.69
CA VAL A 292 19.56 18.92 22.56
C VAL A 292 20.10 19.44 23.89
N THR A 293 21.16 18.78 24.39
CA THR A 293 21.87 19.14 25.61
C THR A 293 23.34 19.46 25.30
N LEU A 294 23.83 20.58 25.84
CA LEU A 294 25.22 20.99 25.76
C LEU A 294 25.88 20.91 27.13
N ASN A 295 26.87 20.05 27.28
CA ASN A 295 27.73 19.91 28.45
C ASN A 295 28.98 20.76 28.24
N VAL A 296 29.09 21.87 28.98
CA VAL A 296 30.27 22.73 28.98
C VAL A 296 31.15 22.34 30.15
N LEU A 297 32.39 21.94 29.85
CA LEU A 297 33.32 21.35 30.80
C LEU A 297 34.52 22.28 31.03
N SER A 298 35.05 22.29 32.25
CA SER A 298 36.29 23.01 32.58
C SER A 298 37.51 22.39 31.89
N GLU A 299 37.49 21.07 31.69
CA GLU A 299 38.54 20.30 31.03
C GLU A 299 37.90 19.31 30.06
N LEU A 300 38.48 19.16 28.87
CA LEU A 300 38.03 18.21 27.86
C LEU A 300 39.24 17.40 27.37
N TYR A 301 39.28 16.13 27.74
CA TYR A 301 40.31 15.19 27.29
C TYR A 301 39.82 14.46 26.03
N LYS A 302 40.58 14.53 24.94
CA LYS A 302 40.34 13.75 23.72
C LYS A 302 41.43 12.71 23.57
N PHE A 303 41.04 11.44 23.54
CA PHE A 303 41.95 10.34 23.24
C PHE A 303 41.83 9.97 21.77
N PHE A 304 42.94 9.99 21.04
CA PHE A 304 43.00 9.55 19.65
C PHE A 304 43.78 8.24 19.62
N SER A 305 43.11 7.14 19.25
CA SER A 305 43.77 5.85 19.04
C SER A 305 44.16 5.73 17.56
N PRO A 306 45.44 5.48 17.22
CA PRO A 306 45.82 5.25 15.84
C PRO A 306 45.26 3.91 15.35
N VAL A 307 44.54 3.95 14.22
CA VAL A 307 44.13 2.74 13.50
C VAL A 307 45.19 2.46 12.43
N ILE A 308 45.86 1.32 12.54
CA ILE A 308 46.70 0.78 11.46
C ILE A 308 45.83 -0.16 10.64
N LEU A 309 45.45 0.28 9.44
CA LEU A 309 44.84 -0.59 8.42
C LEU A 309 45.97 -1.43 7.79
N LYS A 310 45.83 -2.76 7.85
CA LYS A 310 46.66 -3.71 7.09
C LYS A 310 45.99 -4.03 5.75
#